data_AF-A0A497B858-F1
#
_entry.id   AF-A0A497B858-F1
#
_cell.length_a   1.000
_cell.length_b   1.000
_cell.length_c   1.000
_cell.angle_alpha   90.00
_cell.angle_beta   90.00
_cell.angle_gamma   90.00
#
_symmetry.space_group_name_H-M   'P 1'
#
loop_
_entity.id
_entity.type
_entity.pdbx_description
1 polymer ?
#
loop_
_entity_poly.entity_id
_entity_poly.type
_entity_poly.pdbx_seq_one_letter_code
_entity_poly.pdbx_strand_id
1 'polypeptide(L)'
;MQILILLIAMVLVGLLMGAIGSLIWKENKPLGAAGDYIVAIISAIVIGLMDWYVIPEMGFSNTIKYLGVVTEPALGALFVLWLARKVKK
;
A
#
# COMPACT_ATOMS: atom_id res chain seq x y z
N MET A 1 12.02 12.23 12.88
CA MET A 1 12.52 10.84 12.99
C MET A 1 11.42 9.82 12.67
N GLN A 2 10.31 9.81 13.40
CA GLN A 2 9.25 8.80 13.25
C GLN A 2 8.57 8.80 11.87
N ILE A 3 8.23 9.97 11.33
CA ILE A 3 7.59 10.05 10.00
C ILE A 3 8.51 9.56 8.87
N LEU A 4 9.83 9.78 8.99
CA LEU A 4 10.79 9.32 7.99
C LEU A 4 10.87 7.79 7.98
N ILE A 5 10.87 7.17 9.18
CA ILE A 5 10.83 5.71 9.33
C ILE A 5 9.54 5.15 8.73
N LEU A 6 8.40 5.79 8.98
CA LEU A 6 7.12 5.42 8.37
C LEU A 6 7.20 5.47 6.84
N LEU A 7 7.70 6.56 6.26
CA LEU A 7 7.81 6.70 4.81
C LEU A 7 8.73 5.63 4.20
N ILE A 8 9.88 5.36 4.82
CA ILE A 8 10.77 4.29 4.37
C ILE A 8 10.07 2.93 4.44
N ALA A 9 9.36 2.65 5.54
CA ALA A 9 8.59 1.42 5.68
C ALA A 9 7.50 1.30 4.60
N MET A 10 6.79 2.39 4.29
CA MET A 10 5.75 2.40 3.25
C MET A 10 6.33 2.20 1.84
N VAL A 11 7.50 2.76 1.55
CA VAL A 11 8.20 2.49 0.28
C VAL A 11 8.56 1.01 0.18
N LEU A 12 9.08 0.40 1.25
CA LEU A 12 9.41 -1.03 1.26
C LEU A 12 8.16 -1.91 1.09
N VAL A 13 7.07 -1.59 1.79
CA VAL A 13 5.78 -2.29 1.65
C VAL A 13 5.24 -2.14 0.23
N GLY A 14 5.28 -0.93 -0.34
CA GLY A 14 4.85 -0.67 -1.71
C GLY A 14 5.68 -1.42 -2.75
N LEU A 15 7.00 -1.51 -2.57
CA LEU A 15 7.87 -2.32 -3.43
C LEU A 15 7.51 -3.80 -3.36
N LEU A 16 7.31 -4.33 -2.15
CA LEU A 16 6.90 -5.73 -1.95
C LEU A 16 5.53 -6.01 -2.57
N MET A 17 4.54 -5.14 -2.34
CA MET A 17 3.19 -5.32 -2.90
C MET A 17 3.15 -5.09 -4.41
N GLY A 18 3.98 -4.18 -4.94
CA GLY A 18 4.17 -4.01 -6.37
C GLY A 18 4.72 -5.28 -7.04
N ALA A 19 5.73 -5.91 -6.41
CA ALA A 19 6.26 -7.19 -6.88
C ALA A 19 5.19 -8.29 -6.81
N ILE A 20 4.50 -8.43 -5.67
CA ILE A 20 3.44 -9.42 -5.47
C ILE A 20 2.30 -9.22 -6.46
N GLY A 21 1.78 -8.00 -6.62
CA GLY A 21 0.72 -7.69 -7.58
C GLY A 21 1.15 -7.98 -9.02
N SER A 22 2.38 -7.64 -9.38
CA SER A 22 2.96 -7.96 -10.70
C SER A 22 3.12 -9.48 -10.93
N LEU A 23 3.25 -10.28 -9.86
CA LEU A 23 3.28 -11.75 -9.90
C LEU A 23 1.88 -12.38 -9.91
N ILE A 24 0.92 -11.83 -9.17
CA ILE A 24 -0.47 -12.32 -9.14
C ILE A 24 -1.13 -12.08 -10.49
N TRP A 25 -0.94 -10.90 -11.08
CA TRP A 25 -1.57 -10.50 -12.34
C TRP A 25 -0.56 -10.38 -13.48
N LYS A 26 0.24 -11.43 -13.68
CA LYS A 26 1.28 -11.46 -14.73
C LYS A 26 0.76 -11.15 -16.14
N GLU A 27 -0.43 -11.64 -16.46
CA GLU A 27 -1.03 -11.52 -17.80
C GLU A 27 -1.71 -10.17 -18.06
N ASN A 28 -1.99 -9.38 -17.01
CA ASN A 28 -2.71 -8.12 -17.15
C ASN A 28 -1.98 -7.02 -16.37
N LYS A 29 -1.01 -6.38 -17.04
CA LYS A 29 -0.21 -5.27 -16.53
C LYS A 29 -0.47 -4.02 -17.37
N PRO A 30 -1.56 -3.28 -17.12
CA PRO A 30 -1.98 -2.16 -17.97
C PRO A 30 -0.99 -0.99 -17.96
N LEU A 31 -0.08 -0.94 -16.98
CA LEU A 31 1.00 0.06 -16.86
C LEU A 31 2.39 -0.59 -16.91
N GLY A 32 2.47 -1.89 -17.25
CA GLY A 32 3.69 -2.68 -17.13
C GLY A 32 4.14 -2.91 -15.68
N ALA A 33 5.24 -3.64 -15.50
CA ALA A 33 5.76 -3.96 -14.17
C ALA A 33 6.23 -2.73 -13.39
N ALA A 34 6.89 -1.78 -14.06
CA ALA A 34 7.32 -0.51 -13.44
C ALA A 34 6.13 0.31 -12.93
N GLY A 35 5.02 0.34 -13.68
CA GLY A 35 3.80 1.01 -13.25
C GLY A 35 3.17 0.38 -12.01
N ASP A 36 3.18 -0.96 -11.91
CA ASP A 36 2.70 -1.65 -10.70
C ASP A 36 3.48 -1.26 -9.44
N TYR A 37 4.82 -1.11 -9.54
CA TYR A 37 5.63 -0.64 -8.42
C TYR A 37 5.29 0.79 -8.02
N ILE A 38 5.20 1.70 -9.00
CA ILE A 38 4.92 3.12 -8.73
C ILE A 38 3.54 3.27 -8.07
N VAL A 39 2.52 2.62 -8.62
CA VAL A 39 1.17 2.66 -8.07
C VAL A 39 1.15 2.08 -6.65
N ALA A 40 1.78 0.93 -6.42
CA ALA A 40 1.81 0.32 -5.09
C ALA A 40 2.54 1.18 -4.05
N ILE A 41 3.66 1.83 -4.41
CA ILE A 41 4.39 2.74 -3.51
C ILE A 41 3.53 3.94 -3.15
N ILE A 42 2.92 4.60 -4.14
CA ILE A 42 2.08 5.77 -3.89
C ILE A 42 0.88 5.38 -3.01
N SER A 43 0.20 4.28 -3.33
CA SER A 43 -0.92 3.78 -2.54
C SER A 43 -0.52 3.45 -1.10
N ALA A 44 0.59 2.74 -0.89
CA ALA A 44 1.07 2.40 0.44
C ALA A 44 1.43 3.65 1.26
N ILE A 45 2.08 4.65 0.65
CA ILE A 45 2.40 5.92 1.32
C ILE A 45 1.12 6.66 1.71
N VAL A 46 0.17 6.81 0.79
CA VAL A 46 -1.08 7.54 1.04
C VAL A 46 -1.87 6.88 2.17
N ILE A 47 -2.05 5.56 2.10
CA ILE A 47 -2.82 4.81 3.09
C ILE A 47 -2.08 4.79 4.44
N GLY A 48 -0.78 4.50 4.46
CA GLY A 48 0.00 4.49 5.70
C GLY A 48 0.07 5.85 6.38
N LEU A 49 0.06 6.96 5.62
CA LEU A 49 -0.07 8.29 6.19
C LEU A 49 -1.48 8.52 6.76
N MET A 50 -2.54 8.13 6.06
CA MET A 50 -3.90 8.20 6.59
C MET A 50 -4.00 7.42 7.90
N ASP A 51 -3.53 6.18 7.93
CA ASP A 51 -3.57 5.31 9.10
C ASP A 51 -2.82 5.91 10.28
N TRP A 52 -1.65 6.50 10.02
CA TRP A 52 -0.84 7.14 11.05
C TRP A 52 -1.55 8.29 11.76
N TYR A 53 -2.40 9.06 11.06
CA TYR A 53 -3.13 10.19 11.63
C TYR A 53 -4.56 9.85 12.05
N VAL A 54 -5.22 8.91 11.39
CA VAL A 54 -6.66 8.63 11.58
C VAL A 54 -6.89 7.56 12.66
N ILE A 55 -6.12 6.47 12.65
CA ILE A 55 -6.28 5.36 13.60
C ILE A 55 -6.10 5.79 15.08
N PRO A 56 -5.16 6.69 15.44
CA PRO A 56 -5.05 7.16 16.83
C PRO A 56 -6.33 7.84 17.34
N GLU A 57 -7.06 8.53 16.45
CA GLU A 57 -8.28 9.27 16.79
C GLU A 57 -9.51 8.35 16.90
N MET A 58 -9.42 7.10 16.45
CA MET A 58 -10.51 6.12 16.51
C MET A 58 -10.65 5.42 17.87
N GLY A 59 -9.76 5.70 18.83
CA GLY A 59 -9.81 5.10 20.17
C GLY A 59 -9.45 3.61 20.21
N PHE A 60 -8.77 3.09 19.18
CA PHE A 60 -8.32 1.70 19.14
C PHE A 60 -7.16 1.43 20.12
N SER A 61 -7.05 0.16 20.55
CA SER A 61 -5.90 -0.28 21.33
C SER A 61 -4.59 -0.19 20.52
N ASN A 62 -3.46 -0.03 21.20
CA ASN A 62 -2.15 0.03 20.55
C ASN A 62 -1.87 -1.17 19.65
N THR A 63 -2.31 -2.37 20.05
CA THR A 63 -2.15 -3.59 19.24
C THR A 63 -2.91 -3.50 17.92
N ILE A 64 -4.19 -3.12 17.97
CA ILE A 64 -5.04 -2.99 16.77
C ILE A 64 -4.48 -1.88 15.87
N LYS A 65 -4.03 -0.78 16.47
CA LYS A 65 -3.43 0.34 15.74
C LYS A 65 -2.22 -0.08 14.92
N TYR A 66 -1.27 -0.79 15.54
CA TYR A 66 -0.08 -1.23 14.80
C TYR A 66 -0.42 -2.29 13.75
N LEU A 67 -1.43 -3.12 13.99
CA LEU A 67 -1.87 -4.11 13.02
C LEU A 67 -2.49 -3.45 11.78
N GLY A 68 -3.34 -2.42 11.98
CA GLY A 68 -3.91 -1.60 10.90
C GLY A 68 -2.81 -0.96 10.05
N VAL A 69 -1.92 -0.18 10.69
CA VAL A 69 -0.81 0.54 10.02
C VAL A 69 0.10 -0.38 9.19
N VAL A 70 0.24 -1.67 9.56
CA VAL A 70 1.07 -2.62 8.81
C VAL A 70 0.29 -3.30 7.68
N THR A 71 -0.99 -3.63 7.91
CA THR A 71 -1.79 -4.46 6.99
C THR A 71 -2.57 -3.64 5.97
N GLU A 72 -3.14 -2.50 6.36
CA GLU A 72 -3.97 -1.65 5.51
C GLU A 72 -3.19 -1.08 4.31
N PRO A 73 -1.95 -0.56 4.46
CA PRO A 73 -1.19 -0.07 3.31
C PRO A 73 -0.86 -1.18 2.31
N ALA A 74 -0.60 -2.39 2.79
CA ALA A 74 -0.28 -3.53 1.94
C ALA A 74 -1.50 -4.01 1.14
N LEU A 75 -2.61 -4.26 1.83
CA LEU A 75 -3.86 -4.69 1.21
C LEU A 75 -4.43 -3.60 0.30
N GLY A 76 -4.35 -2.35 0.75
CA GLY A 76 -4.77 -1.19 -0.01
C GLY A 76 -3.97 -1.00 -1.31
N ALA A 77 -2.64 -1.18 -1.27
CA ALA A 77 -1.83 -1.15 -2.48
C ALA A 77 -2.24 -2.25 -3.48
N LEU A 78 -2.47 -3.48 -3.03
CA LEU A 78 -2.96 -4.57 -3.89
C LEU A 78 -4.36 -4.29 -4.43
N PHE A 79 -5.23 -3.69 -3.63
CA PHE A 79 -6.58 -3.30 -4.05
C PHE A 79 -6.56 -2.22 -5.13
N VAL A 80 -5.73 -1.18 -4.98
CA VAL A 80 -5.57 -0.14 -6.02
C VAL A 80 -4.99 -0.74 -7.30
N LEU A 81 -4.01 -1.64 -7.20
CA LEU A 81 -3.47 -2.36 -8.35
C LEU A 81 -4.54 -3.19 -9.08
N TRP A 82 -5.42 -3.84 -8.33
CA TRP A 82 -6.55 -4.57 -8.89
C TRP A 82 -7.57 -3.63 -9.57
N LEU A 83 -7.89 -2.50 -8.95
CA LEU A 83 -8.77 -1.47 -9.54
C LEU A 83 -8.21 -0.91 -10.84
N ALA A 84 -6.91 -0.58 -10.87
CA ALA A 84 -6.24 -0.07 -12.07
C ALA A 84 -6.40 -1.03 -13.28
N ARG A 85 -6.46 -2.34 -13.01
CA ARG A 85 -6.69 -3.39 -14.01
C ARG A 85 -8.14 -3.53 -14.43
N LYS A 86 -9.09 -3.19 -13.56
CA LYS A 86 -10.52 -3.21 -13.89
C LYS A 86 -10.92 -2.01 -14.73
N VAL A 87 -10.33 -0.84 -14.48
CA VAL A 87 -10.66 0.40 -15.19
C VAL A 87 -10.00 0.46 -16.57
N LYS A 88 -8.80 -0.09 -16.75
CA LYS A 88 -8.08 -0.10 -18.03
C LYS A 88 -8.37 -1.33 -18.92
N LYS A 89 -9.37 -2.14 -18.56
CA LYS A 89 -9.81 -3.28 -19.37
C LYS A 89 -10.90 -2.84 -20.33
#